data_AF-W5M331-F1
#
_entry.id   AF-W5M331-F1
#
_cell.length_a   1.000
_cell.length_b   1.000
_cell.length_c   1.000
_cell.angle_alpha   90.00
_cell.angle_beta   90.00
_cell.angle_gamma   90.00
#
_symmetry.space_group_name_H-M   'P 1'
#
loop_
_entity.id
_entity.type
_entity.pdbx_description
1 polymer ?
#
loop_
_entity_poly.entity_id
_entity_poly.type
_entity_poly.pdbx_seq_one_letter_code
_entity_poly.pdbx_strand_id
1 'polypeptide(L)' 'DAVPAAAVAMSTISPTDYDNLEIQQQYNDINNRWDLAAETDWDNENSSARLFERSRIKALAVISLSWASAPLDSR' A
#
# COMPACT_ATOMS: atom_id res chain seq x y z
N ASP A 1 24.73 -44.40 18.70
CA ASP A 1 23.86 -43.82 17.67
C ASP A 1 24.05 -42.31 17.69
N ALA A 2 24.77 -41.76 16.71
CA ALA A 2 25.11 -40.34 16.69
C ALA A 2 24.08 -39.61 15.82
N VAL A 3 23.28 -38.75 16.43
CA VAL A 3 22.32 -37.89 15.71
C VAL A 3 23.13 -36.97 14.78
N PRO A 4 22.80 -36.87 13.48
CA PRO A 4 23.57 -36.06 12.55
C PRO A 4 23.57 -34.59 12.99
N ALA A 5 24.74 -33.96 13.05
CA ALA A 5 24.94 -32.58 13.49
C ALA A 5 24.03 -31.56 12.76
N ALA A 6 23.60 -31.87 11.54
CA ALA A 6 22.64 -31.08 10.78
C ALA A 6 21.25 -30.99 11.45
N ALA A 7 20.80 -32.04 12.17
CA ALA A 7 19.52 -32.04 12.89
C ALA A 7 19.58 -31.21 14.18
N VAL A 8 20.76 -31.09 14.79
CA VAL A 8 20.98 -30.24 15.98
C VAL A 8 21.02 -28.76 15.59
N ALA A 9 21.64 -28.42 14.46
CA ALA A 9 21.76 -27.03 13.99
C ALA A 9 20.42 -26.39 13.61
N MET A 10 19.45 -27.16 13.15
CA MET A 10 18.09 -26.67 12.84
C MET A 10 17.28 -26.29 14.09
N SER A 11 17.71 -26.72 15.29
CA SER A 11 16.95 -26.59 16.53
C SER A 11 17.51 -25.53 17.48
N THR A 12 18.55 -24.76 17.09
CA THR A 12 19.23 -23.79 17.96
C THR A 12 19.22 -22.36 17.42
N ILE A 13 18.18 -21.97 16.68
CA ILE A 13 17.95 -20.54 16.46
C ILE A 13 17.62 -19.93 17.83
N SER A 14 18.46 -19.00 18.28
CA SER A 14 18.16 -18.20 19.47
C SER A 14 16.84 -17.47 19.23
N PRO A 15 15.99 -17.27 20.26
CA PRO A 15 14.79 -16.43 20.12
C PRO A 15 15.09 -15.09 19.46
N THR A 16 16.24 -14.49 19.78
CA THR A 16 16.70 -13.25 19.16
C THR A 16 17.02 -13.39 17.67
N ASP A 17 17.61 -14.50 17.23
CA ASP A 17 17.92 -14.74 15.81
C ASP A 17 16.64 -15.00 15.00
N TYR A 18 15.65 -15.64 15.63
CA TYR A 18 14.32 -15.81 15.04
C TYR A 18 13.65 -14.46 14.79
N ASP A 19 13.60 -13.60 15.82
CA ASP A 19 13.02 -12.26 15.74
C ASP A 19 13.72 -11.42 14.65
N ASN A 20 15.06 -11.51 14.56
CA ASN A 20 15.82 -10.81 13.53
C ASN A 20 15.49 -11.32 12.11
N LEU A 21 15.32 -12.63 11.94
CA LEU A 21 14.95 -13.22 10.65
C LEU A 21 13.53 -12.82 10.25
N GLU A 22 12.59 -12.82 11.19
CA GLU A 22 11.21 -12.37 10.97
C GLU A 22 11.17 -10.90 10.54
N ILE A 23 11.89 -10.03 11.24
CA ILE A 23 12.00 -8.60 10.90
C ILE A 23 12.59 -8.43 9.49
N GLN A 24 13.63 -9.18 9.14
CA GLN A 24 14.22 -9.11 7.79
C GLN A 24 13.25 -9.57 6.70
N GLN A 25 12.42 -10.58 6.98
CA GLN A 25 11.38 -11.01 6.03
C GLN A 25 10.30 -9.94 5.86
N GLN A 26 9.86 -9.29 6.94
CA GLN A 26 8.92 -8.18 6.88
C GLN A 26 9.45 -7.00 6.05
N TYR A 27 10.72 -6.62 6.23
CA TYR A 27 11.33 -5.55 5.42
C TYR A 27 11.44 -5.92 3.93
N ASN A 28 11.80 -7.17 3.62
CA ASN A 28 11.83 -7.63 2.24
C ASN A 28 10.44 -7.61 1.59
N ASP A 29 9.40 -8.05 2.30
CA ASP A 29 8.02 -8.01 1.83
C ASP A 29 7.56 -6.56 1.56
N ILE A 30 7.87 -5.64 2.49
CA ILE A 30 7.56 -4.22 2.33
C ILE A 30 8.27 -3.62 1.11
N ASN A 31 9.56 -3.90 0.91
CA ASN A 31 10.30 -3.39 -0.24
C ASN A 31 9.74 -3.93 -1.56
N ASN A 32 9.50 -5.24 -1.64
CA ASN A 32 8.97 -5.88 -2.84
C ASN A 32 7.54 -5.43 -3.16
N ARG A 33 6.75 -5.03 -2.16
CA ARG A 33 5.41 -4.46 -2.37
C ARG A 33 5.45 -3.18 -3.19
N TRP A 34 6.46 -2.32 -2.99
CA TRP A 34 6.60 -1.11 -3.79
C TRP A 34 6.97 -1.41 -5.25
N ASP A 35 7.81 -2.42 -5.48
CA ASP A 35 8.20 -2.84 -6.83
C ASP A 35 7.07 -3.59 -7.58
N LEU A 36 6.26 -4.38 -6.86
CA LEU A 36 5.14 -5.16 -7.44
C LEU A 36 3.85 -4.35 -7.61
N ALA A 37 3.62 -3.32 -6.81
CA ALA A 37 2.44 -2.44 -6.94
C ALA A 37 2.50 -1.51 -8.16
N ALA A 38 3.66 -1.41 -8.82
CA ALA A 38 3.92 -0.47 -9.91
C ALA A 38 3.08 -0.71 -11.17
N GLU A 39 2.60 -1.94 -11.44
CA GLU A 39 1.98 -2.27 -12.72
C GLU A 39 0.45 -2.48 -12.66
N THR A 40 -0.12 -2.90 -11.53
CA THR A 40 -1.57 -3.26 -11.47
C THR A 40 -2.35 -2.69 -10.29
N ASP A 41 -1.70 -2.31 -9.18
CA ASP A 41 -2.41 -1.84 -7.96
C ASP A 41 -2.46 -0.31 -7.85
N TRP A 42 -1.59 0.43 -8.57
CA TRP A 42 -1.67 1.90 -8.62
C TRP A 42 -2.97 2.38 -9.28
N ASP A 43 -3.45 1.66 -10.30
CA ASP A 43 -4.70 1.95 -11.00
C ASP A 43 -5.95 1.31 -10.35
N ASN A 44 -5.81 0.82 -9.12
CA ASN A 44 -6.92 0.28 -8.36
C ASN A 44 -7.98 1.37 -8.07
N GLU A 45 -9.19 1.20 -8.62
CA GLU A 45 -10.34 2.10 -8.47
C GLU A 45 -10.79 2.28 -7.02
N ASN A 46 -10.47 1.35 -6.13
CA ASN A 46 -10.82 1.41 -4.72
C ASN A 46 -9.68 1.91 -3.82
N SER A 47 -8.56 2.35 -4.40
CA SER A 47 -7.47 2.95 -3.63
C SER A 47 -7.90 4.28 -2.98
N SER A 48 -7.37 4.58 -1.80
CA SER A 48 -7.66 5.84 -1.08
C SER A 48 -7.32 7.08 -1.91
N ALA A 49 -6.23 7.03 -2.70
CA ALA A 49 -5.84 8.10 -3.62
C ALA A 49 -6.90 8.34 -4.72
N ARG A 50 -7.43 7.27 -5.33
CA ARG A 50 -8.46 7.37 -6.38
C ARG A 50 -9.79 7.86 -5.83
N LEU A 51 -10.18 7.41 -4.64
CA LEU A 51 -11.37 7.90 -3.94
C LEU A 51 -11.27 9.39 -3.58
N PHE A 52 -10.09 9.86 -3.17
CA PHE A 52 -9.84 11.28 -2.93
C PHE A 52 -10.01 12.10 -4.21
N GLU A 53 -9.37 11.69 -5.32
CA GLU A 53 -9.45 12.42 -6.58
C GLU A 53 -10.89 12.44 -7.14
N ARG A 54 -11.63 11.32 -7.04
CA ARG A 54 -13.06 11.28 -7.39
C ARG A 54 -13.89 12.25 -6.54
N SER A 55 -13.62 12.32 -5.23
CA SER A 55 -14.32 13.25 -4.33
C SER A 55 -14.03 14.71 -4.68
N ARG A 56 -12.77 15.01 -5.02
CA ARG A 56 -12.34 16.33 -5.49
C ARG A 56 -13.02 16.70 -6.81
N ILE A 57 -12.99 15.83 -7.82
CA ILE A 57 -13.67 16.05 -9.10
C ILE A 57 -15.17 16.28 -8.87
N LYS A 58 -15.82 15.47 -8.04
CA LYS A 58 -17.23 15.63 -7.71
C LYS A 58 -17.52 16.99 -7.07
N ALA A 59 -16.71 17.44 -6.11
CA ALA A 59 -16.86 18.76 -5.50
C ALA A 59 -16.66 19.89 -6.52
N LEU A 60 -15.62 19.80 -7.35
CA LEU A 60 -15.33 20.78 -8.40
C LEU A 60 -16.44 20.85 -9.45
N ALA A 61 -17.02 19.71 -9.84
CA ALA A 61 -18.14 19.65 -10.77
C ALA A 61 -19.43 20.25 -10.17
N VAL A 62 -19.71 19.97 -8.90
CA VAL A 62 -20.85 20.57 -8.17
C VAL A 62 -20.70 22.09 -8.05
N ILE A 63 -19.51 22.55 -7.64
CA ILE A 63 -19.18 23.99 -7.65
C ILE A 63 -19.31 24.53 -9.07
N SER A 64 -18.95 23.72 -10.07
CA SER A 64 -18.98 24.17 -11.46
C SER A 64 -20.38 24.41 -12.00
N LEU A 65 -21.29 23.50 -11.68
CA LEU A 65 -22.69 23.63 -12.03
C LEU A 65 -23.35 24.82 -11.30
N SER A 66 -22.93 25.09 -10.06
CA SER A 66 -23.40 26.23 -9.28
C SER A 66 -23.06 27.57 -9.93
N TRP A 67 -21.80 27.77 -10.38
CA TRP A 67 -21.42 29.01 -11.06
C TRP A 67 -22.00 29.13 -12.47
N ALA A 68 -22.19 28.01 -13.18
CA ALA A 68 -22.83 28.01 -14.50
C ALA A 68 -24.31 28.42 -14.46
N SER A 69 -24.96 28.30 -13.30
CA SER A 69 -26.35 28.68 -13.08
C SER A 69 -26.52 30.08 -12.47
N ALA A 70 -25.42 30.80 -12.22
CA ALA A 70 -25.49 32.17 -11.74
C ALA A 70 -26.07 33.06 -12.85
N PRO A 71 -27.08 33.90 -12.56
CA PRO A 71 -27.62 34.82 -13.55
C PRO A 71 -26.49 35.73 -14.02
N LEU A 72 -26.25 35.76 -15.33
CA LEU A 72 -25.41 36.77 -15.95
C LEU A 72 -26.07 38.11 -15.66
N ASP A 73 -25.56 38.83 -14.67
CA ASP A 73 -26.00 40.18 -14.34
C ASP A 73 -25.79 41.06 -15.57
N SER A 74 -26.88 41.34 -16.28
CA SER A 74 -26.93 42.17 -17.47
C SER A 74 -26.90 43.63 -17.02
N ARG A 75 -25.68 44.13 -16.84
CA ARG A 75 -25.42 45.54 -16.63
C ARG A 75 -25.45 46.32 -17.94
#